data_AF-A0A4Q8ADL6-F1
#
_entry.id   AF-A0A4Q8ADL6-F1
#
_cell.length_a   1.000
_cell.length_b   1.000
_cell.length_c   1.000
_cell.angle_alpha   90.00
_cell.angle_beta   90.00
_cell.angle_gamma   90.00
#
_symmetry.space_group_name_H-M   'P 1'
#
loop_
_entity.id
_entity.type
_entity.pdbx_description
1 polymer ?
#
loop_
_entity_poly.entity_id
_entity_poly.type
_entity_poly.pdbx_seq_one_letter_code
_entity_poly.pdbx_strand_id
1 'polypeptide(L)'
;MEGVSVPAWSGRAASRALDQVRAGGRARRTPCVICRQPIDYSLRYPHPQSCSVQHLKSRRDFPQLTWEPSNWAPAHLDCNKAEGPRERPGLGVVGQW
;
A
#
# COMPACT_ATOMS: atom_id res chain seq x y z
N MET A 1 -7.15 -24.99 15.01
CA MET A 1 -6.97 -23.74 14.24
C MET A 1 -5.85 -22.97 14.90
N GLU A 2 -4.60 -23.21 14.50
CA GLU A 2 -3.47 -22.44 15.01
C GLU A 2 -3.58 -21.03 14.45
N GLY A 3 -3.78 -20.04 15.32
CA GLY A 3 -3.85 -18.65 14.92
C GLY A 3 -2.50 -18.21 14.39
N VAL A 4 -2.44 -17.78 13.12
CA VAL A 4 -1.22 -17.23 12.54
C VAL A 4 -0.88 -15.94 13.29
N SER A 5 0.16 -15.98 14.13
CA SER A 5 0.68 -14.78 14.78
C SER A 5 1.49 -13.98 13.76
N VAL A 6 0.90 -12.91 13.24
CA VAL A 6 1.55 -12.02 12.28
C VAL A 6 2.26 -10.90 13.05
N PRO A 7 3.57 -10.66 12.83
CA PRO A 7 4.28 -9.56 13.49
C PRO A 7 3.63 -8.21 13.19
N ALA A 8 3.57 -7.33 14.19
CA ALA A 8 3.04 -5.98 14.03
C ALA A 8 3.83 -5.19 12.97
N TRP A 9 3.11 -4.47 12.11
CA TRP A 9 3.71 -3.60 11.08
C TRP A 9 4.38 -2.38 11.71
N SER A 10 5.66 -2.50 12.06
CA SER A 10 6.42 -1.42 12.70
C SER A 10 7.93 -1.57 12.51
N GLY A 11 8.67 -0.56 12.96
CA GLY A 11 10.12 -0.59 13.08
C GLY A 11 10.88 -0.77 11.76
N ARG A 12 12.03 -1.44 11.85
CA ARG A 12 12.97 -1.61 10.71
C ARG A 12 12.35 -2.39 9.55
N ALA A 13 11.50 -3.36 9.83
CA ALA A 13 10.86 -4.16 8.78
C ALA A 13 9.91 -3.31 7.93
N ALA A 14 9.08 -2.46 8.56
CA ALA A 14 8.22 -1.51 7.84
C ALA A 14 9.04 -0.49 7.03
N SER A 15 10.17 0.00 7.58
CA SER A 15 11.08 0.89 6.83
C SER A 15 11.64 0.22 5.58
N ARG A 16 12.06 -1.05 5.66
CA ARG A 16 12.58 -1.80 4.51
C ARG A 16 11.51 -2.03 3.44
N ALA A 17 10.28 -2.32 3.86
CA ALA A 17 9.16 -2.44 2.94
C ALA A 17 8.89 -1.12 2.20
N LEU A 18 8.95 0.02 2.91
CA LEU A 18 8.86 1.34 2.28
C LEU A 18 9.99 1.57 1.28
N ASP A 19 11.23 1.22 1.62
CA ASP A 19 12.36 1.34 0.70
C ASP A 19 12.18 0.51 -0.56
N GLN A 20 11.71 -0.73 -0.42
CA GLN A 20 11.43 -1.63 -1.55
C GLN A 20 10.31 -1.07 -2.45
N VAL A 21 9.20 -0.63 -1.86
CA VAL A 21 8.07 -0.03 -2.59
C VAL A 21 8.51 1.25 -3.31
N ARG A 22 9.24 2.13 -2.61
CA ARG A 22 9.75 3.38 -3.17
C ARG A 22 10.74 3.14 -4.31
N ALA A 23 11.70 2.22 -4.14
CA ALA A 23 12.69 1.91 -5.16
C ALA A 23 12.04 1.29 -6.42
N GLY A 24 11.17 0.29 -6.23
CA GLY A 24 10.45 -0.35 -7.33
C GLY A 24 9.49 0.60 -8.04
N GLY A 25 8.76 1.42 -7.28
CA GLY A 25 7.86 2.44 -7.80
C GLY A 25 8.61 3.52 -8.58
N ARG A 26 9.74 4.01 -8.08
CA ARG A 26 10.61 4.97 -8.78
C ARG A 26 11.12 4.42 -10.10
N ALA A 27 11.64 3.18 -10.10
CA ALA A 27 12.19 2.55 -11.30
C ALA A 27 11.14 2.42 -12.42
N ARG A 28 9.89 2.12 -12.06
CA ARG A 28 8.78 1.92 -13.01
C ARG A 28 7.89 3.15 -13.21
N ARG A 29 8.19 4.27 -12.55
CA ARG A 29 7.31 5.46 -12.46
C ARG A 29 5.87 5.08 -12.09
N THR A 30 5.70 4.14 -11.16
CA THR A 30 4.38 3.63 -10.78
C THR A 30 3.56 4.76 -10.14
N PRO A 31 2.35 5.06 -10.63
CA PRO A 31 1.48 6.06 -10.02
C PRO A 31 0.92 5.58 -8.68
N CYS A 32 0.35 6.49 -7.92
CA CYS A 32 -0.39 6.15 -6.71
C CYS A 32 -1.51 5.16 -7.03
N VAL A 33 -1.53 4.02 -6.33
CA VAL A 33 -2.53 2.97 -6.58
C VAL A 33 -3.95 3.39 -6.20
N ILE A 34 -4.10 4.47 -5.40
CA ILE A 34 -5.39 5.02 -4.94
C ILE A 34 -5.91 6.06 -5.95
N CYS A 35 -5.26 7.22 -6.05
CA CYS A 35 -5.75 8.31 -6.89
C CYS A 35 -5.28 8.26 -8.36
N ARG A 36 -4.41 7.30 -8.72
CA ARG A 36 -3.81 7.13 -10.06
C ARG A 36 -2.94 8.29 -10.54
N GLN A 37 -2.70 9.32 -9.72
CA GLN A 37 -1.78 10.40 -10.04
C GLN A 37 -0.32 9.99 -9.82
N PRO A 38 0.64 10.60 -10.54
CA PRO A 38 2.06 10.36 -10.33
C PRO A 38 2.50 10.63 -8.88
N ILE A 39 3.46 9.84 -8.40
CA ILE A 39 4.15 10.09 -7.13
C ILE A 39 5.52 10.70 -7.46
N ASP A 40 5.83 11.83 -6.82
CA ASP A 40 7.21 12.29 -6.74
C ASP A 40 7.95 11.47 -5.68
N TYR A 41 8.72 10.48 -6.15
CA TYR A 41 9.48 9.57 -5.31
C TYR A 41 10.70 10.21 -4.62
N SER A 42 11.01 11.47 -4.90
CA SER A 42 12.04 12.23 -4.19
C SER A 42 11.56 12.78 -2.85
N LEU A 43 10.24 12.98 -2.71
CA LEU A 43 9.62 13.51 -1.49
C LEU A 43 9.83 12.56 -0.31
N ARG A 44 10.24 13.14 0.82
CA ARG A 44 10.48 12.42 2.07
C ARG A 44 9.27 12.54 3.00
N TYR A 45 9.06 11.53 3.82
CA TYR A 45 8.15 11.62 4.96
C TYR A 45 8.55 12.81 5.85
N PRO A 46 7.61 13.58 6.42
CA PRO A 46 6.15 13.37 6.45
C PRO A 46 5.37 14.10 5.34
N HIS A 47 5.97 14.45 4.20
CA HIS A 47 5.27 15.20 3.16
C HIS A 47 3.98 14.48 2.68
N PRO A 48 2.83 15.17 2.56
CA PRO A 48 1.54 14.59 2.13
C PRO A 48 1.59 13.74 0.86
N GLN A 49 2.37 14.19 -0.12
CA GLN A 49 2.56 13.51 -1.40
C GLN A 49 3.79 12.58 -1.44
N SER A 50 4.46 12.34 -0.32
CA SER A 50 5.54 11.35 -0.27
C SER A 50 4.99 9.94 -0.46
N CYS A 51 5.84 9.03 -0.92
CA CYS A 51 5.50 7.61 -1.06
C CYS A 51 5.26 6.96 0.31
N SER A 52 4.23 6.13 0.39
CA SER A 52 3.91 5.24 1.51
C SER A 52 3.61 3.83 1.00
N VAL A 53 3.58 2.85 1.91
CA VAL A 53 3.20 1.47 1.58
C VAL A 53 1.70 1.31 1.72
N GLN A 54 1.02 1.07 0.60
CA GLN A 54 -0.37 0.63 0.56
C GLN A 54 -0.42 -0.89 0.51
N HIS A 55 -1.17 -1.50 1.42
CA HIS A 55 -1.55 -2.91 1.31
C HIS A 55 -2.73 -3.04 0.34
N LEU A 56 -2.60 -3.85 -0.71
CA LEU A 56 -3.66 -4.06 -1.72
C LEU A 56 -4.85 -4.84 -1.13
N LYS A 57 -4.55 -5.82 -0.28
CA LYS A 57 -5.48 -6.55 0.58
C LYS A 57 -5.27 -6.10 2.03
N SER A 58 -6.38 -5.77 2.69
CA SER A 58 -6.43 -5.27 4.06
C SER A 58 -5.67 -6.19 5.04
N ARG A 59 -4.85 -5.60 5.92
CA ARG A 59 -4.16 -6.33 7.00
C ARG A 59 -5.12 -6.93 8.04
N ARG A 60 -6.33 -6.40 8.15
CA ARG A 60 -7.37 -6.91 9.07
C ARG A 60 -7.93 -8.23 8.57
N ASP A 61 -8.24 -8.31 7.28
CA ASP A 61 -8.96 -9.44 6.69
C ASP A 61 -7.99 -10.47 6.10
N PHE A 62 -6.79 -10.03 5.74
CA PHE A 62 -5.70 -10.86 5.22
C PHE A 62 -4.40 -10.62 6.01
N PRO A 63 -4.38 -10.90 7.33
CA PRO A 63 -3.21 -10.65 8.17
C PRO A 63 -1.97 -11.41 7.69
N GLN A 64 -2.14 -12.62 7.14
CA GLN A 64 -1.08 -13.42 6.53
C GLN A 64 -0.39 -12.75 5.34
N LEU A 65 -1.02 -11.73 4.72
CA LEU A 65 -0.45 -10.97 3.60
C LEU A 65 0.20 -9.65 4.03
N THR A 66 0.30 -9.37 5.34
CA THR A 66 0.87 -8.12 5.85
C THR A 66 2.31 -7.92 5.39
N TRP A 67 3.09 -9.00 5.42
CA TRP A 67 4.52 -8.99 5.11
C TRP A 67 4.86 -9.52 3.71
N GLU A 68 3.85 -9.82 2.89
CA GLU A 68 4.01 -10.31 1.52
C GLU A 68 4.28 -9.15 0.55
N PRO A 69 5.46 -9.06 -0.09
CA PRO A 69 5.78 -7.93 -0.96
C PRO A 69 4.85 -7.78 -2.17
N SER A 70 4.23 -8.89 -2.61
CA SER A 70 3.23 -8.89 -3.68
C SER A 70 1.93 -8.18 -3.28
N ASN A 71 1.69 -7.98 -1.99
CA ASN A 71 0.55 -7.25 -1.44
C ASN A 71 0.86 -5.76 -1.21
N TRP A 72 2.06 -5.27 -1.55
CA TRP A 72 2.46 -3.88 -1.36
C TRP A 72 2.44 -3.08 -2.66
N ALA A 73 1.96 -1.85 -2.59
CA ALA A 73 1.98 -0.91 -3.71
C ALA A 73 2.28 0.52 -3.22
N PRO A 74 2.81 1.39 -4.10
CA PRO A 74 3.06 2.78 -3.75
C PRO A 74 1.76 3.59 -3.73
N ALA A 75 1.60 4.41 -2.71
CA ALA A 75 0.53 5.41 -2.60
C ALA A 75 1.08 6.71 -2.01
N HIS A 76 0.46 7.86 -2.33
CA HIS A 76 0.72 9.08 -1.57
C HIS A 76 0.36 8.86 -0.10
N LEU A 77 1.15 9.44 0.80
CA LEU A 77 0.97 9.32 2.24
C LEU A 77 -0.45 9.71 2.68
N ASP A 78 -0.97 10.83 2.19
CA ASP A 78 -2.31 11.29 2.58
C ASP A 78 -3.43 10.50 1.91
N CYS A 79 -3.23 9.98 0.69
CA CYS A 79 -4.20 9.05 0.08
C CYS A 79 -4.33 7.79 0.93
N ASN A 80 -3.21 7.20 1.38
CA ASN A 80 -3.20 5.99 2.21
C ASN A 80 -3.88 6.24 3.58
N LYS A 81 -3.59 7.37 4.22
CA LYS A 81 -4.27 7.77 5.47
C LYS A 81 -5.78 7.93 5.26
N ALA A 82 -6.20 8.58 4.17
CA ALA A 82 -7.59 8.88 3.89
C ALA A 82 -8.42 7.65 3.51
N GLU A 83 -7.81 6.66 2.83
CA GLU A 83 -8.48 5.39 2.49
C GLU A 83 -9.00 4.70 3.76
N GLY A 84 -8.19 4.70 4.82
CA GLY A 84 -8.48 3.97 6.05
C GLY A 84 -8.58 2.45 5.82
N PRO A 85 -9.13 1.68 6.78
CA PRO A 85 -9.42 0.26 6.57
C PRO A 85 -10.63 0.11 5.65
N ARG A 86 -10.43 0.25 4.35
CA ARG A 86 -11.45 -0.09 3.35
C ARG A 86 -10.99 -1.29 2.53
N GLU A 87 -11.91 -2.23 2.41
CA GLU A 87 -11.94 -3.18 1.33
C GLU A 87 -12.24 -2.41 0.04
N ARG A 88 -11.33 -2.51 -0.95
CA ARG A 88 -11.70 -2.11 -2.31
C ARG A 88 -12.74 -3.10 -2.79
N PRO A 89 -13.96 -2.69 -3.13
CA PRO A 89 -14.89 -3.58 -3.78
C PRO A 89 -14.18 -4.10 -5.03
N GLY A 90 -14.02 -5.42 -5.13
CA GLY A 90 -13.60 -6.04 -6.39
C GLY A 90 -14.51 -5.50 -7.48
N LEU A 91 -13.94 -5.04 -8.60
CA LEU A 91 -14.63 -4.43 -9.72
C LEU A 91 -16.05 -5.00 -9.87
N GLY A 92 -17.06 -4.23 -9.47
CA GLY A 92 -18.42 -4.48 -9.89
C GLY A 92 -18.42 -4.29 -11.40
N VAL A 93 -18.54 -5.39 -12.15
CA VAL A 93 -18.88 -5.33 -13.56
C VAL A 93 -20.20 -4.57 -13.67
N VAL A 94 -20.12 -3.32 -14.12
CA VAL A 94 -21.30 -2.52 -14.46
C VAL A 94 -21.74 -2.88 -15.88
N GLY A 95 -23.00 -3.28 -15.99
CA GLY A 95 -23.85 -2.97 -17.13
C GLY A 95 -23.87 -3.98 -18.27
N GLN A 96 -25.02 -4.62 -18.48
CA GLN A 96 -25.52 -4.93 -19.81
C GLN A 96 -27.01 -4.56 -19.84
N TRP A 97 -27.38 -3.80 -20.87
CA TRP A 97 -28.71 -3.27 -21.18
C TRP A 97 -29.68 -4.36 -21.61
#